data_AF-A0A2N6AFM2-F1
#
_entry.id   AF-A0A2N6AFM2-F1
#
_cell.length_a   1.000
_cell.length_b   1.000
_cell.length_c   1.000
_cell.angle_alpha   90.00
_cell.angle_beta   90.00
_cell.angle_gamma   90.00
#
_symmetry.space_group_name_H-M   'P 1'
#
loop_
_entity.id
_entity.type
_entity.pdbx_description
1 polymer ?
#
loop_
_entity_poly.entity_id
_entity_poly.type
_entity_poly.pdbx_seq_one_letter_code
_entity_poly.pdbx_strand_id
1 'polypeptide(L)' 'MSKKKDCSDENAVTNTSATTNIDLEETIISLLGYSPTEINELLNQIPAQAHEALGVISALELAGKIVRGAGNEISLRPPL' A
#
# COMPACT_ATOMS: atom_id res chain seq x y z
N MET A 1 -33.52 -42.88 0.71
CA MET A 1 -32.56 -42.09 -0.06
C MET A 1 -33.30 -40.93 -0.71
N SER A 2 -33.19 -39.72 -0.16
CA SER A 2 -33.45 -38.47 -0.88
C SER A 2 -32.56 -37.39 -0.27
N LYS A 3 -31.38 -37.28 -0.88
CA LYS A 3 -30.39 -36.21 -0.71
C LYS A 3 -30.86 -35.04 -1.58
N LYS A 4 -30.83 -33.82 -1.04
CA LYS A 4 -30.64 -32.51 -1.71
C LYS A 4 -31.25 -31.43 -0.83
N LYS A 5 -30.67 -30.25 -0.63
CA LYS A 5 -29.32 -29.69 -0.76
C LYS A 5 -29.54 -28.28 -0.21
N ASP A 6 -28.74 -27.85 0.76
CA ASP A 6 -28.80 -26.52 1.35
C ASP A 6 -28.79 -25.43 0.25
N CYS A 7 -29.72 -24.48 0.33
CA CYS A 7 -29.61 -23.17 -0.32
C CYS A 7 -28.74 -22.31 0.62
N SER A 8 -27.57 -21.84 0.17
CA SER A 8 -27.38 -20.49 -0.37
C SER A 8 -27.65 -19.43 0.70
N ASP A 9 -26.73 -18.56 1.12
CA ASP A 9 -25.64 -17.93 0.40
C ASP A 9 -24.56 -17.49 1.41
N GLU A 10 -23.31 -17.55 0.99
CA GLU A 10 -22.17 -16.95 1.69
C GLU A 10 -22.28 -15.42 1.55
N ASN A 11 -22.72 -14.74 2.61
CA ASN A 11 -22.77 -13.29 2.65
C ASN A 11 -21.37 -12.72 2.93
N ALA A 12 -20.47 -12.80 1.95
CA ALA A 12 -19.17 -12.14 1.97
C ALA A 12 -19.33 -10.66 1.56
N VAL A 13 -19.86 -9.85 2.47
CA VAL A 13 -19.92 -8.40 2.32
C VAL A 13 -19.00 -7.76 3.34
N THR A 14 -18.30 -6.71 2.87
CA THR A 14 -17.38 -5.80 3.56
C THR A 14 -15.90 -6.24 3.56
N ASN A 15 -15.12 -5.63 2.67
CA ASN A 15 -13.72 -5.18 2.91
C ASN A 15 -13.01 -4.58 1.68
N THR A 16 -13.74 -4.21 0.62
CA THR A 16 -13.14 -3.74 -0.65
C THR A 16 -12.30 -2.46 -0.53
N SER A 17 -12.44 -1.66 0.53
CA SER A 17 -11.65 -0.42 0.73
C SER A 17 -10.37 -0.59 1.54
N ALA A 18 -10.23 -1.67 2.32
CA ALA A 18 -9.01 -1.92 3.09
C ALA A 18 -7.95 -2.62 2.24
N THR A 19 -8.39 -3.50 1.33
CA THR A 19 -7.50 -4.28 0.45
C THR A 19 -6.67 -3.37 -0.45
N THR A 20 -7.28 -2.36 -1.08
CA THR A 20 -6.57 -1.44 -1.99
C THR A 20 -5.46 -0.63 -1.30
N ASN A 21 -5.62 -0.29 -0.02
CA ASN A 21 -4.62 0.48 0.71
C ASN A 21 -3.42 -0.39 1.10
N ILE A 22 -3.67 -1.64 1.51
CA ILE A 22 -2.62 -2.61 1.83
C ILE A 22 -1.81 -2.96 0.58
N ASP A 23 -2.48 -3.21 -0.55
CA ASP A 23 -1.81 -3.51 -1.82
C ASP A 23 -0.93 -2.33 -2.29
N LEU A 24 -1.40 -1.10 -2.09
CA LEU A 24 -0.66 0.11 -2.43
C LEU A 24 0.54 0.33 -1.49
N GLU A 25 0.38 0.07 -0.19
CA GLU A 25 1.45 0.13 0.80
C GLU A 25 2.58 -0.84 0.45
N GLU A 26 2.24 -2.12 0.18
CA GLU A 26 3.21 -3.13 -0.22
C GLU A 26 3.89 -2.78 -1.55
N THR A 27 3.15 -2.20 -2.50
CA THR A 27 3.72 -1.72 -3.77
C THR A 27 4.75 -0.62 -3.53
N ILE A 28 4.43 0.38 -2.71
CA ILE A 28 5.35 1.48 -2.36
C ILE A 28 6.59 0.94 -1.67
N ILE A 29 6.43 0.05 -0.68
CA ILE A 29 7.57 -0.57 0.02
C ILE A 29 8.43 -1.40 -0.94
N SER A 30 7.82 -2.12 -1.88
CA SER A 30 8.55 -2.95 -2.85
C SER A 30 9.35 -2.13 -3.86
N LEU A 31 8.87 -0.93 -4.19
CA LEU A 31 9.58 0.01 -5.06
C LEU A 31 10.67 0.80 -4.32
N LEU A 32 10.55 0.94 -2.99
CA LEU A 32 11.52 1.62 -2.17
C LEU A 32 12.63 0.68 -1.69
N GLY A 33 13.87 1.16 -1.78
CA GLY A 33 15.02 0.54 -1.13
C GLY A 33 15.51 1.38 0.05
N TYR A 34 16.67 1.02 0.59
CA TYR A 34 17.37 1.86 1.57
C TYR A 34 18.07 3.08 0.93
N SER A 35 18.17 3.12 -0.39
CA SER A 35 18.66 4.29 -1.14
C SER A 35 17.57 5.36 -1.26
N PRO A 36 17.92 6.67 -1.20
CA PRO A 36 16.98 7.74 -1.48
C PRO A 36 16.39 7.63 -2.88
N THR A 37 15.07 7.75 -2.98
CA THR A 37 14.30 7.76 -4.24
C THR A 37 13.44 9.03 -4.27
N GLU A 38 13.47 9.77 -5.37
CA GLU A 38 12.59 10.94 -5.53
C GLU A 38 11.11 10.54 -5.52
N ILE A 39 10.30 11.28 -4.76
CA ILE A 39 8.85 11.02 -4.67
C ILE A 39 8.19 11.08 -6.05
N ASN A 40 8.57 12.02 -6.92
CA ASN A 40 7.98 12.13 -8.25
C ASN A 40 8.29 10.91 -9.13
N GLU A 41 9.51 10.38 -9.06
CA GLU A 41 9.90 9.17 -9.78
C GLU A 41 9.16 7.94 -9.28
N LEU A 42 8.94 7.85 -7.97
CA LEU A 42 8.13 6.78 -7.37
C LEU A 42 6.66 6.87 -7.82
N LEU A 43 6.06 8.06 -7.77
CA LEU A 43 4.66 8.26 -8.16
C LEU A 43 4.40 7.89 -9.62
N ASN A 44 5.38 8.08 -10.51
CA ASN A 44 5.28 7.67 -11.92
C ASN A 44 5.27 6.15 -12.12
N GLN A 45 5.75 5.37 -11.15
CA GLN A 45 5.81 3.90 -11.21
C GLN A 45 4.61 3.22 -10.55
N ILE A 46 3.84 3.97 -9.75
CA ILE A 46 2.70 3.44 -9.01
C ILE A 46 1.45 3.51 -9.90
N PRO A 47 0.71 2.41 -10.09
CA PRO A 47 -0.54 2.40 -10.85
C PRO A 47 -1.72 2.93 -10.00
N ALA A 48 -1.57 4.10 -9.37
CA ALA A 48 -2.58 4.72 -8.53
C ALA A 48 -2.60 6.23 -8.72
N GLN A 49 -3.64 6.89 -8.20
CA GLN A 49 -3.70 8.35 -8.25
C GLN A 49 -2.63 8.94 -7.32
N ALA A 50 -1.96 10.02 -7.76
CA ALA A 50 -0.87 10.63 -7.00
C ALA A 50 -1.28 11.00 -5.57
N HIS A 51 -2.51 11.49 -5.36
CA HIS A 51 -3.00 11.86 -4.03
C HIS A 51 -3.18 10.65 -3.09
N GLU A 52 -3.57 9.49 -3.62
CA GLU A 52 -3.71 8.25 -2.85
C GLU A 52 -2.33 7.75 -2.43
N ALA A 53 -1.38 7.68 -3.38
CA ALA A 53 -0.01 7.27 -3.12
C ALA A 53 0.69 8.20 -2.11
N LEU A 54 0.52 9.53 -2.24
CA LEU A 54 1.02 10.49 -1.26
C LEU A 54 0.41 10.31 0.14
N GLY A 55 -0.88 9.94 0.21
CA GLY A 55 -1.55 9.59 1.46
C GLY A 55 -0.89 8.39 2.14
N VAL A 56 -0.63 7.33 1.38
CA VAL A 56 0.05 6.12 1.89
C VAL A 56 1.50 6.41 2.27
N ILE A 57 2.26 7.15 1.45
CA ILE A 57 3.62 7.59 1.79
C ILE A 57 3.63 8.34 3.13
N SER A 58 2.67 9.25 3.34
CA SER A 58 2.56 9.99 4.60
C SER A 58 2.26 9.07 5.79
N ALA A 59 1.39 8.06 5.61
CA ALA A 59 1.11 7.07 6.64
C ALA A 59 2.35 6.22 6.98
N LEU A 60 3.12 5.81 5.96
CA LEU A 60 4.38 5.07 6.13
C LEU A 60 5.45 5.89 6.87
N GLU A 61 5.52 7.19 6.60
CA GLU A 61 6.43 8.13 7.27
C GLU A 61 6.05 8.27 8.75
N LEU A 62 4.77 8.47 9.05
CA LEU A 62 4.25 8.54 10.42
C LEU A 62 4.43 7.23 11.19
N ALA A 63 4.31 6.09 10.53
CA ALA A 63 4.59 4.77 11.10
C ALA A 63 6.10 4.52 11.30
N GLY A 64 6.96 5.39 10.79
CA GLY A 64 8.41 5.25 10.85
C GLY A 64 8.96 4.12 9.99
N LYS A 65 8.21 3.67 8.97
CA LYS A 65 8.67 2.65 8.00
C LYS A 65 9.57 3.25 6.92
N ILE A 66 9.35 4.51 6.59
CA ILE A 66 10.18 5.27 5.65
C ILE A 66 10.75 6.52 6.33
N VAL A 67 11.80 7.07 5.75
CA VAL A 67 12.41 8.32 6.15
C VAL A 67 12.46 9.28 4.95
N ARG A 68 12.23 10.56 5.22
CA ARG A 68 12.32 11.62 4.21
C ARG A 68 13.73 12.21 4.22
N GLY A 69 14.38 12.21 3.07
CA GLY A 69 15.69 12.78 2.82
C GLY A 69 15.63 14.25 2.40
N ALA A 70 16.77 14.76 1.91
CA ALA A 70 16.80 16.06 1.26
C ALA A 70 16.07 16.01 -0.09
N GLY A 71 15.59 17.15 -0.59
CA GLY A 71 15.13 17.26 -1.98
C GLY A 71 13.86 16.47 -2.35
N ASN A 72 12.95 16.19 -1.41
CA ASN A 72 11.76 15.33 -1.62
C ASN A 72 12.09 13.88 -1.98
N GLU A 73 13.21 13.38 -1.50
CA GLU A 73 13.54 11.96 -1.56
C GLU A 73 13.00 11.21 -0.35
N ILE A 74 12.69 9.94 -0.54
CA ILE A 74 12.30 9.01 0.52
C ILE A 74 13.05 7.69 0.39
N SER A 75 13.30 7.01 1.50
CA SER A 75 13.88 5.68 1.54
C SER A 75 13.30 4.85 2.68
N LEU A 76 13.48 3.53 2.62
CA LEU A 76 13.12 2.65 3.73
C LEU A 76 13.98 2.99 4.96
N ARG A 77 13.34 2.95 6.13
CA ARG A 77 14.07 3.08 7.39
C ARG A 77 14.90 1.82 7.62
N PRO A 78 16.21 1.93 7.90
CA PRO A 78 17.02 0.78 8.28
C PRO A 78 16.48 0.13 9.57
N PRO A 79 16.51 -1.21 9.68
CA PRO A 79 16.26 -1.87 10.95
C PRO A 79 17.30 -1.41 11.99
N LEU A 80 16.86 -1.23 13.23
CA LEU A 80 17.70 -0.87 14.38
C LEU A 80 18.57 -2.05 14.83
#